data_AF-A0A9D0P0U4-F1
#
_entry.id   AF-A0A9D0P0U4-F1
#
_cell.length_a   1.000
_cell.length_b   1.000
_cell.length_c   1.000
_cell.angle_alpha   90.00
_cell.angle_beta   90.00
_cell.angle_gamma   90.00
#
_symmetry.space_group_name_H-M   'P 1'
#
loop_
_entity.id
_entity.type
_entity.pdbx_description
1 polymer ?
#
loop_
_entity_poly.entity_id
_entity_poly.type
_entity_poly.pdbx_seq_one_letter_code
_entity_poly.pdbx_strand_id
1 'polypeptide(L)'
;MVSTTRQAPKQTLGDRWEAACELAAHRNEISEPLPDGMQVVDVLQQLNVDESSLIAALLADRRCADISPEVIAAKLGNDVASLVKNVRLLNNFRPCREDHPGLPEQAERLRRLLLAITNDVRAVLVKLAYRLAHLRLLDQESDAQRRCLAQETIDIFAPLANRLGVA
;
A
#
# COMPACT_ATOMS: atom_id res chain seq x y z
N MET A 1 35.03 -21.64 -29.21
CA MET A 1 33.59 -21.36 -29.01
C MET A 1 33.22 -21.82 -27.60
N VAL A 2 33.24 -20.92 -26.63
CA VAL A 2 32.62 -21.16 -25.31
C VAL A 2 31.81 -19.91 -25.03
N SER A 3 30.49 -20.08 -25.10
CA SER A 3 29.51 -19.03 -24.88
C SER A 3 29.50 -18.69 -23.39
N THR A 4 30.10 -17.56 -23.03
CA THR A 4 29.98 -16.99 -21.68
C THR A 4 28.55 -16.51 -21.46
N THR A 5 27.78 -17.25 -20.67
CA THR A 5 26.50 -16.83 -20.11
C THR A 5 26.73 -15.56 -19.27
N ARG A 6 26.36 -14.39 -19.79
CA ARG A 6 26.30 -13.14 -19.01
C ARG A 6 25.21 -13.30 -17.94
N GLN A 7 25.61 -13.65 -16.72
CA GLN A 7 24.76 -13.45 -15.54
C GLN A 7 24.54 -11.95 -15.36
N ALA A 8 23.27 -11.51 -15.37
CA ALA A 8 22.89 -10.16 -15.00
C ALA A 8 23.37 -9.87 -13.56
N PRO A 9 23.85 -8.64 -13.27
CA PRO A 9 24.36 -8.30 -11.95
C PRO A 9 23.24 -8.48 -10.91
N LYS A 10 23.53 -9.25 -9.86
CA LYS A 10 22.65 -9.35 -8.68
C LYS A 10 22.60 -7.97 -8.04
N GLN A 11 21.50 -7.24 -8.25
CA GLN A 11 21.26 -5.94 -7.60
C GLN A 11 21.34 -6.14 -6.09
N THR A 12 22.11 -5.28 -5.43
CA THR A 12 22.25 -5.25 -3.97
C THR A 12 20.97 -4.68 -3.35
N LEU A 13 20.69 -5.02 -2.08
CA LEU A 13 19.51 -4.53 -1.33
C LEU A 13 19.40 -2.99 -1.41
N GLY A 14 20.51 -2.27 -1.22
CA GLY A 14 20.51 -0.80 -1.35
C GLY A 14 20.07 -0.28 -2.73
N ASP A 15 20.39 -1.01 -3.80
CA ASP A 15 20.19 -0.54 -5.18
C ASP A 15 18.70 -0.55 -5.58
N ARG A 16 17.92 -1.50 -5.05
CA ARG A 16 16.47 -1.59 -5.33
C ARG A 16 15.71 -0.47 -4.64
N TRP A 17 16.07 -0.17 -3.40
CA TRP A 17 15.48 0.94 -2.66
C TRP A 17 15.79 2.28 -3.33
N GLU A 18 17.04 2.51 -3.73
CA GLU A 18 17.44 3.74 -4.41
C GLU A 18 16.66 3.93 -5.74
N ALA A 19 16.55 2.88 -6.54
CA ALA A 19 15.75 2.90 -7.76
C ALA A 19 14.25 3.18 -7.50
N ALA A 20 13.72 2.70 -6.38
CA ALA A 20 12.34 3.00 -5.96
C ALA A 20 12.18 4.47 -5.54
N CYS A 21 13.15 5.04 -4.82
CA CYS A 21 13.17 6.45 -4.46
C CYS A 21 13.25 7.36 -5.70
N GLU A 22 14.08 7.02 -6.70
CA GLU A 22 14.13 7.74 -7.98
C GLU A 22 12.77 7.76 -8.68
N LEU A 23 12.11 6.59 -8.76
CA LEU A 23 10.77 6.49 -9.34
C LEU A 23 9.75 7.33 -8.56
N ALA A 24 9.84 7.31 -7.24
CA ALA A 24 8.99 8.08 -6.35
C ALA A 24 9.36 9.58 -6.27
N ALA A 25 10.39 10.05 -6.97
CA ALA A 25 10.74 11.47 -6.98
C ALA A 25 9.75 12.32 -7.81
N HIS A 26 9.16 11.72 -8.84
CA HIS A 26 8.17 12.35 -9.70
C HIS A 26 6.76 12.14 -9.14
N ARG A 27 6.45 12.85 -8.06
CA ARG A 27 5.13 12.82 -7.40
C ARG A 27 4.23 13.94 -7.89
N ASN A 28 2.98 13.59 -8.15
CA ASN A 28 1.93 14.56 -8.41
C ASN A 28 1.49 15.25 -7.13
N GLU A 29 1.09 16.51 -7.27
CA GLU A 29 0.43 17.24 -6.19
C GLU A 29 -0.98 16.68 -5.97
N ILE A 30 -1.29 16.34 -4.72
CA ILE A 30 -2.62 15.92 -4.29
C ILE A 30 -3.02 16.79 -3.11
N SER A 31 -4.16 17.46 -3.24
CA SER A 31 -4.72 18.36 -2.22
C SER A 31 -5.46 17.60 -1.10
N GLU A 32 -5.86 16.35 -1.35
CA GLU A 32 -6.50 15.50 -0.33
C GLU A 32 -5.50 15.13 0.79
N PRO A 33 -5.94 15.11 2.06
CA PRO A 33 -5.12 14.74 3.22
C PRO A 33 -4.89 13.22 3.30
N LEU A 34 -4.16 12.69 2.31
CA LEU A 34 -3.82 11.27 2.23
C LEU A 34 -2.39 11.02 2.74
N PRO A 35 -2.14 9.87 3.39
CA PRO A 35 -0.80 9.46 3.77
C PRO A 35 0.18 9.54 2.60
N ASP A 36 1.38 10.03 2.89
CA ASP A 36 2.54 9.86 2.01
C ASP A 36 3.02 8.41 2.10
N GLY A 37 3.45 7.83 0.97
CA GLY A 37 4.19 6.57 0.94
C GLY A 37 5.29 6.46 2.00
N MET A 38 6.04 7.54 2.29
CA MET A 38 7.06 7.55 3.35
C MET A 38 6.45 7.35 4.75
N GLN A 39 5.31 7.98 5.06
CA GLN A 39 4.64 7.77 6.36
C GLN A 39 4.17 6.32 6.53
N VAL A 40 3.81 5.64 5.44
CA VAL A 40 3.45 4.22 5.46
C VAL A 40 4.70 3.36 5.66
N VAL A 41 5.80 3.69 5.00
CA VAL A 41 7.10 3.03 5.19
C VAL A 41 7.55 3.12 6.66
N ASP A 42 7.43 4.29 7.30
CA ASP A 42 7.80 4.47 8.71
C ASP A 42 7.01 3.56 9.65
N VAL A 43 5.73 3.32 9.35
CA VAL A 43 4.90 2.36 10.09
C VAL A 43 5.38 0.93 9.86
N LEU A 44 5.66 0.56 8.61
CA LEU A 44 6.08 -0.79 8.25
C LEU A 44 7.48 -1.16 8.76
N GLN A 45 8.39 -0.19 8.85
CA GLN A 45 9.73 -0.41 9.40
C GLN A 45 9.70 -0.91 10.85
N GLN A 46 8.67 -0.52 11.63
CA GLN A 46 8.49 -0.99 13.01
C GLN A 46 8.09 -2.47 13.08
N LEU A 47 7.63 -3.05 11.97
CA LEU A 47 7.12 -4.42 11.88
C LEU A 47 8.14 -5.40 11.26
N ASN A 48 9.38 -4.96 10.99
CA ASN A 48 10.44 -5.77 10.38
C ASN A 48 10.00 -6.53 9.10
N VAL A 49 9.24 -5.86 8.23
CA VAL A 49 8.78 -6.44 6.96
C VAL A 49 9.90 -6.52 5.92
N ASP A 50 9.67 -7.30 4.86
CA ASP A 50 10.60 -7.42 3.74
C ASP A 50 10.72 -6.13 2.93
N GLU A 51 11.86 -5.98 2.25
CA GLU A 51 12.15 -4.83 1.39
C GLU A 51 11.08 -4.61 0.32
N SER A 52 10.58 -5.67 -0.32
CA SER A 52 9.56 -5.54 -1.36
C SER A 52 8.28 -4.91 -0.82
N SER A 53 7.92 -5.17 0.45
CA SER A 53 6.80 -4.52 1.13
C SER A 53 7.04 -3.03 1.37
N LEU A 54 8.26 -2.63 1.76
CA LEU A 54 8.62 -1.22 1.93
C LEU A 54 8.58 -0.47 0.59
N ILE A 55 9.18 -1.05 -0.45
CA ILE A 55 9.17 -0.50 -1.81
C ILE A 55 7.74 -0.38 -2.32
N ALA A 56 6.90 -1.40 -2.07
CA ALA A 56 5.52 -1.37 -2.50
C ALA A 56 4.72 -0.27 -1.78
N ALA A 57 4.94 -0.07 -0.48
CA ALA A 57 4.30 1.01 0.27
C ALA A 57 4.67 2.39 -0.28
N LEU A 58 5.94 2.60 -0.63
CA LEU A 58 6.42 3.84 -1.23
C LEU A 58 5.75 4.11 -2.58
N LEU A 59 5.75 3.13 -3.48
CA LEU A 59 5.25 3.29 -4.86
C LEU A 59 3.71 3.19 -4.98
N ALA A 60 3.04 2.66 -3.97
CA ALA A 60 1.57 2.61 -3.94
C ALA A 60 0.92 3.92 -3.51
N ASP A 61 1.71 4.95 -3.18
CA ASP A 61 1.19 6.31 -2.98
C ASP A 61 0.41 6.75 -4.23
N ARG A 62 -0.77 7.34 -4.00
CA ARG A 62 -1.62 7.87 -5.07
C ARG A 62 -0.92 8.99 -5.86
N ARG A 63 0.03 9.69 -5.25
CA ARG A 63 0.88 10.69 -5.91
C ARG A 63 1.81 10.08 -6.96
N CYS A 64 2.05 8.77 -6.88
CA CYS A 64 2.88 8.00 -7.82
C CYS A 64 2.04 7.25 -8.87
N ALA A 65 0.76 7.60 -9.06
CA ALA A 65 -0.16 6.87 -9.94
C ALA A 65 0.30 6.80 -11.41
N ASP A 66 1.05 7.79 -11.89
CA ASP A 66 1.54 7.87 -13.27
C ASP A 66 2.67 6.87 -13.57
N ILE A 67 3.27 6.29 -12.53
CA ILE A 67 4.30 5.26 -12.70
C ILE A 67 3.62 3.98 -13.19
N SER A 68 3.94 3.58 -14.42
CA SER A 68 3.35 2.40 -15.05
C SER A 68 3.87 1.10 -14.39
N PRO A 69 3.02 0.06 -14.24
CA PRO A 69 3.43 -1.24 -13.72
C PRO A 69 4.59 -1.88 -14.49
N GLU A 70 4.67 -1.64 -15.79
CA GLU A 70 5.73 -2.16 -16.67
C GLU A 70 7.10 -1.56 -16.31
N VAL A 71 7.15 -0.27 -15.96
CA VAL A 71 8.38 0.40 -15.48
C VAL A 71 8.84 -0.18 -14.15
N ILE A 72 7.88 -0.41 -13.24
CA ILE A 72 8.16 -1.03 -11.93
C ILE A 72 8.69 -2.46 -12.13
N ALA A 73 8.06 -3.23 -13.01
CA ALA A 73 8.49 -4.60 -13.34
C ALA A 73 9.90 -4.64 -13.92
N ALA A 74 10.24 -3.71 -14.82
CA ALA A 74 11.55 -3.63 -15.45
C ALA A 74 12.67 -3.26 -14.48
N LYS A 75 12.42 -2.32 -13.55
CA LYS A 75 13.44 -1.86 -12.59
C LYS A 75 13.54 -2.70 -11.32
N LEU A 76 12.40 -3.16 -10.78
CA LEU A 76 12.28 -3.71 -9.42
C LEU A 76 11.79 -5.16 -9.41
N GLY A 77 11.37 -5.68 -10.56
CA GLY A 77 10.90 -7.06 -10.75
C GLY A 77 9.39 -7.23 -10.70
N ASN A 78 8.91 -8.33 -11.28
CA ASN A 78 7.49 -8.64 -11.41
C ASN A 78 6.77 -8.83 -10.07
N ASP A 79 7.47 -9.33 -9.04
CA ASP A 79 6.91 -9.50 -7.68
C ASP A 79 6.47 -8.15 -7.09
N VAL A 80 7.37 -7.15 -7.10
CA VAL A 80 7.07 -5.80 -6.61
C VAL A 80 5.99 -5.13 -7.44
N ALA A 81 6.02 -5.26 -8.77
CA ALA A 81 4.99 -4.68 -9.63
C ALA A 81 3.59 -5.24 -9.33
N SER A 82 3.49 -6.56 -9.11
CA SER A 82 2.24 -7.23 -8.71
C SER A 82 1.77 -6.73 -7.34
N LEU A 83 2.69 -6.64 -6.37
CA LEU A 83 2.38 -6.16 -5.02
C LEU A 83 1.88 -4.71 -5.04
N VAL A 84 2.59 -3.80 -5.73
CA VAL A 84 2.18 -2.40 -5.89
C VAL A 84 0.80 -2.29 -6.52
N LYS A 85 0.52 -3.08 -7.57
CA LYS A 85 -0.79 -3.09 -8.23
C LYS A 85 -1.90 -3.50 -7.25
N ASN A 86 -1.68 -4.55 -6.46
CA ASN A 86 -2.64 -5.03 -5.48
C ASN A 86 -2.89 -3.99 -4.37
N VAL A 87 -1.83 -3.35 -3.88
CA VAL A 87 -1.94 -2.29 -2.86
C VAL A 87 -2.67 -1.06 -3.42
N ARG A 88 -2.36 -0.63 -4.65
CA ARG A 88 -3.09 0.48 -5.31
C ARG A 88 -4.58 0.18 -5.46
N LEU A 89 -4.94 -1.05 -5.83
CA LEU A 89 -6.32 -1.49 -5.92
C LEU A 89 -7.03 -1.41 -4.55
N LEU A 90 -6.36 -1.87 -3.50
CA LEU A 90 -6.85 -1.79 -2.11
C LEU A 90 -6.98 -0.35 -1.60
N ASN A 91 -6.09 0.55 -2.01
CA ASN A 91 -6.11 1.95 -1.62
C ASN A 91 -7.20 2.74 -2.36
N ASN A 92 -7.52 2.36 -3.59
CA ASN A 92 -8.61 2.99 -4.35
C ASN A 92 -10.00 2.55 -3.89
N PHE A 93 -10.12 1.41 -3.22
CA PHE A 93 -11.40 0.98 -2.65
C PHE A 93 -11.75 1.80 -1.40
N ARG A 94 -12.79 2.65 -1.51
CA ARG A 94 -13.33 3.43 -0.40
C ARG A 94 -14.77 3.00 -0.10
N PRO A 95 -15.01 2.21 0.96
CA PRO A 95 -16.35 1.70 1.27
C PRO A 95 -17.28 2.76 1.84
N CYS A 96 -16.81 3.80 2.53
CA CYS A 96 -17.66 4.97 2.77
C CYS A 96 -17.18 6.22 2.03
N ARG A 97 -18.17 6.92 1.47
CA ARG A 97 -18.06 8.21 0.79
C ARG A 97 -19.04 9.14 1.49
N GLU A 98 -18.83 10.45 1.40
CA GLU A 98 -19.68 11.44 2.08
C GLU A 98 -21.17 11.29 1.72
N ASP A 99 -21.46 10.83 0.50
CA ASP A 99 -22.82 10.64 -0.02
C ASP A 99 -23.46 9.28 0.33
N HIS A 100 -22.67 8.32 0.83
CA HIS A 100 -23.12 6.97 1.16
C HIS A 100 -22.46 6.51 2.46
N PRO A 101 -23.17 6.59 3.61
CA PRO A 101 -22.68 5.99 4.84
C PRO A 101 -22.47 4.50 4.60
N GLY A 102 -21.30 4.00 5.01
CA GLY A 102 -20.81 2.67 4.68
C GLY A 102 -21.81 1.62 5.11
N LEU A 103 -22.49 1.02 4.13
CA LEU A 103 -23.47 -0.02 4.42
C LEU A 103 -22.73 -1.26 4.92
N PRO A 104 -23.30 -2.06 5.83
CA PRO A 104 -22.69 -3.30 6.30
C PRO A 104 -22.32 -4.25 5.14
N GLU A 105 -23.03 -4.19 4.02
CA GLU A 105 -22.70 -4.92 2.79
C GLU A 105 -21.38 -4.49 2.14
N GLN A 106 -21.01 -3.21 2.22
CA GLN A 106 -19.73 -2.68 1.72
C GLN A 106 -18.57 -3.13 2.60
N ALA A 107 -18.79 -3.19 3.91
CA ALA A 107 -17.83 -3.74 4.85
C ALA A 107 -17.59 -5.24 4.59
N GLU A 108 -18.64 -6.00 4.31
CA GLU A 108 -18.54 -7.41 3.96
C GLU A 108 -17.88 -7.62 2.58
N ARG A 109 -18.13 -6.75 1.59
CA ARG A 109 -17.41 -6.76 0.31
C ARG A 109 -15.91 -6.47 0.48
N LEU A 110 -15.55 -5.47 1.28
CA LEU A 110 -14.15 -5.19 1.58
C LEU A 110 -13.51 -6.34 2.35
N ARG A 111 -14.21 -6.91 3.35
CA ARG A 111 -13.73 -8.09 4.08
C ARG A 111 -13.48 -9.26 3.13
N ARG A 112 -14.40 -9.54 2.19
CA ARG A 112 -14.22 -10.57 1.16
C ARG A 112 -13.09 -10.26 0.19
N LEU A 113 -12.92 -8.99 -0.21
CA LEU A 113 -11.82 -8.58 -1.08
C LEU A 113 -10.46 -8.72 -0.38
N LEU A 114 -10.36 -8.32 0.88
CA LEU A 114 -9.17 -8.52 1.71
C LEU A 114 -8.89 -10.02 1.93
N LEU A 115 -9.92 -10.82 2.15
CA LEU A 115 -9.82 -12.28 2.25
C LEU A 115 -9.52 -12.96 0.91
N ALA A 116 -9.89 -12.37 -0.24
CA ALA A 116 -9.58 -12.91 -1.56
C ALA A 116 -8.14 -12.58 -1.98
N ILE A 117 -7.56 -11.51 -1.44
CA ILE A 117 -6.16 -11.10 -1.67
C ILE A 117 -5.20 -11.82 -0.69
N THR A 118 -5.69 -12.75 0.15
CA THR A 118 -4.85 -13.55 1.07
C THR A 118 -3.71 -14.33 0.41
N ASN A 119 -3.68 -14.44 -0.92
CA ASN A 119 -2.52 -14.98 -1.63
C ASN A 119 -1.25 -14.13 -1.46
N ASP A 120 -1.37 -12.84 -1.11
CA ASP A 120 -0.20 -12.01 -0.74
C ASP A 120 -0.49 -11.19 0.52
N VAL A 121 -0.15 -11.78 1.67
CA VAL A 121 -0.31 -11.17 3.01
C VAL A 121 0.42 -9.83 3.14
N ARG A 122 1.48 -9.59 2.35
CA ARG A 122 2.22 -8.32 2.33
C ARG A 122 1.32 -7.17 1.90
N ALA A 123 0.45 -7.38 0.91
CA ALA A 123 -0.46 -6.34 0.44
C ALA A 123 -1.43 -5.89 1.55
N VAL A 124 -1.87 -6.86 2.37
CA VAL A 124 -2.75 -6.59 3.51
C VAL A 124 -2.02 -5.83 4.62
N LEU A 125 -0.78 -6.21 4.93
CA LEU A 125 0.07 -5.49 5.90
C LEU A 125 0.31 -4.05 5.46
N VAL A 126 0.65 -3.81 4.19
CA VAL A 126 0.82 -2.47 3.64
C VAL A 126 -0.49 -1.67 3.74
N LYS A 127 -1.64 -2.29 3.50
CA LYS A 127 -2.94 -1.62 3.64
C LYS A 127 -3.27 -1.27 5.10
N LEU A 128 -2.94 -2.14 6.05
CA LEU A 128 -3.09 -1.86 7.49
C LEU A 128 -2.18 -0.70 7.92
N ALA A 129 -0.93 -0.69 7.47
CA ALA A 129 0.00 0.41 7.73
C ALA A 129 -0.50 1.73 7.11
N TYR A 130 -1.00 1.69 5.87
CA TYR A 130 -1.64 2.83 5.23
C TYR A 130 -2.83 3.35 6.05
N ARG A 131 -3.69 2.45 6.54
CA ARG A 131 -4.83 2.81 7.38
C ARG A 131 -4.37 3.47 8.68
N LEU A 132 -3.35 2.93 9.34
CA LEU A 132 -2.81 3.53 10.57
C LEU A 132 -2.22 4.91 10.31
N ALA A 133 -1.46 5.09 9.23
CA ALA A 133 -0.93 6.39 8.82
C ALA A 133 -2.07 7.39 8.53
N HIS A 134 -3.16 6.94 7.91
CA HIS A 134 -4.33 7.78 7.64
C HIS A 134 -5.05 8.20 8.91
N LEU A 135 -5.16 7.30 9.90
CA LEU A 135 -5.72 7.63 11.22
C LEU A 135 -4.91 8.71 11.95
N ARG A 136 -3.60 8.81 11.70
CA ARG A 136 -2.74 9.87 12.25
C ARG A 136 -2.96 11.24 11.58
N LEU A 137 -3.65 11.28 10.44
CA LEU A 137 -3.98 12.50 9.69
C LEU A 137 -5.44 12.91 9.84
N LEU A 138 -6.21 12.27 10.73
CA LEU A 138 -7.65 12.55 10.90
C LEU A 138 -7.95 14.01 11.16
N ASP A 139 -7.06 14.74 11.84
CA ASP A 139 -7.28 16.16 12.15
C ASP A 139 -7.37 17.05 10.90
N GLN A 140 -6.93 16.57 9.73
CA GLN A 140 -7.02 17.28 8.45
C GLN A 140 -8.27 16.91 7.64
N GLU A 141 -9.01 15.88 8.07
CA GLU A 141 -10.20 15.38 7.38
C GLU A 141 -11.49 16.10 7.84
N SER A 142 -12.54 16.02 7.01
CA SER A 142 -13.88 16.47 7.38
C SER A 142 -14.47 15.61 8.50
N ASP A 143 -15.39 16.14 9.32
CA ASP A 143 -16.00 15.36 10.41
C ASP A 143 -16.72 14.09 9.91
N ALA A 144 -17.30 14.16 8.70
CA ALA A 144 -17.93 13.01 8.06
C ALA A 144 -16.89 11.94 7.70
N GLN A 145 -15.77 12.34 7.08
CA GLN A 145 -14.66 11.44 6.75
C GLN A 145 -14.03 10.85 8.01
N ARG A 146 -13.80 11.64 9.06
CA ARG A 146 -13.25 11.15 10.33
C ARG A 146 -14.08 10.02 10.92
N ARG A 147 -15.41 10.21 10.99
CA ARG A 147 -16.34 9.19 11.51
C ARG A 147 -16.34 7.94 10.63
N CYS A 148 -16.36 8.10 9.31
CA CYS A 148 -16.27 6.98 8.37
C CYS A 148 -14.97 6.18 8.56
N LEU A 149 -13.81 6.84 8.53
CA LEU A 149 -12.49 6.21 8.68
C LEU A 149 -12.36 5.47 10.01
N ALA A 150 -12.84 6.06 11.10
CA ALA A 150 -12.84 5.43 12.43
C ALA A 150 -13.73 4.19 12.47
N GLN A 151 -14.97 4.29 11.96
CA GLN A 151 -15.91 3.17 11.95
C GLN A 151 -15.40 2.02 11.08
N GLU A 152 -14.89 2.32 9.88
CA GLU A 152 -14.29 1.33 8.98
C GLU A 152 -13.09 0.62 9.63
N THR A 153 -12.29 1.36 10.40
CA THR A 153 -11.16 0.80 11.16
C THR A 153 -11.63 -0.22 12.18
N ILE A 154 -12.65 0.11 12.98
CA ILE A 154 -13.18 -0.77 14.02
C ILE A 154 -13.82 -2.02 13.41
N ASP A 155 -14.62 -1.87 12.35
CA ASP A 155 -15.43 -2.97 11.82
C ASP A 155 -14.62 -3.95 10.93
N ILE A 156 -13.58 -3.44 10.27
CA ILE A 156 -12.87 -4.16 9.21
C ILE A 156 -11.40 -4.35 9.56
N PHE A 157 -10.65 -3.26 9.75
CA PHE A 157 -9.18 -3.33 9.85
C PHE A 157 -8.70 -3.87 11.19
N ALA A 158 -9.30 -3.50 12.31
CA ALA A 158 -8.92 -4.00 13.64
C ALA A 158 -9.13 -5.52 13.78
N PRO A 159 -10.29 -6.10 13.41
CA PRO A 159 -10.47 -7.55 13.41
C PRO A 159 -9.52 -8.28 12.45
N LEU A 160 -9.16 -7.65 11.33
CA LEU A 160 -8.22 -8.20 10.36
C LEU A 160 -6.79 -8.25 10.94
N ALA A 161 -6.32 -7.17 11.55
CA ALA A 161 -5.02 -7.11 12.21
C ALA A 161 -4.91 -8.16 13.32
N ASN A 162 -5.97 -8.33 14.12
CA ASN A 162 -6.02 -9.36 15.17
C ASN A 162 -5.89 -10.78 14.60
N ARG A 163 -6.53 -11.07 13.46
CA ARG A 163 -6.41 -12.38 12.79
C ARG A 163 -5.02 -12.65 12.23
N LEU A 164 -4.28 -11.60 11.89
CA LEU A 164 -2.90 -11.70 11.40
C LEU A 164 -1.87 -11.69 12.53
N GLY A 165 -2.29 -11.51 13.79
CA GLY A 165 -1.40 -11.48 14.95
C GLY A 165 -0.54 -10.22 15.05
N VAL A 166 -0.98 -9.11 14.44
CA VAL A 166 -0.26 -7.82 14.38
C VAL A 166 -1.01 -6.69 15.09
N ALA A 167 -1.96 -7.04 15.97
CA ALA A 167 -2.76 -6.08 16.75
C ALA A 167 -2.05 -5.62 18.03
#